data_AF-A0A3D1AVS9-F1
#
_entry.id   AF-A0A3D1AVS9-F1
#
_cell.length_a   1.000
_cell.length_b   1.000
_cell.length_c   1.000
_cell.angle_alpha   90.00
_cell.angle_beta   90.00
_cell.angle_gamma   90.00
#
_symmetry.space_group_name_H-M   'P 1'
#
loop_
_entity.id
_entity.type
_entity.pdbx_description
1 polymer ?
#
loop_
_entity_poly.entity_id
_entity_poly.type
_entity_poly.pdbx_seq_one_letter_code
_entity_poly.pdbx_strand_id
1 'polypeptide(L)'
;KSIKRLKEIESMATDGGYAARPKKEVIRLERERKHLDSNLAGIKDMPGLPDVLFVIDSNKEAIAVKEARRLGIPVVAIVDTNCDPNEVDWVIPGNDDALRAIRLFTSKIAEAVIEGRALATEHEFSAEKIISEEGSAEEAMPIDAAYLDEKYAAEIMAESLVTDEPAGSPRKGPATEKTEVAAEPATGEAGV
;
A
#
# COMPACT_ATOMS: atom_id res chain seq x y z
N LYS A 1 -6.13 24.92 -13.05
CA LYS A 1 -6.88 25.94 -13.84
C LYS A 1 -8.38 25.61 -13.88
N SER A 2 -8.78 24.35 -14.12
CA SER A 2 -10.19 23.94 -14.20
C SER A 2 -11.02 24.11 -12.91
N ILE A 3 -10.43 23.88 -11.72
CA ILE A 3 -11.12 24.13 -10.43
C ILE A 3 -11.44 25.61 -10.24
N LYS A 4 -10.52 26.51 -10.62
CA LYS A 4 -10.75 27.96 -10.55
C LYS A 4 -11.93 28.37 -11.43
N ARG A 5 -11.98 27.84 -12.65
CA ARG A 5 -13.09 28.04 -13.59
C ARG A 5 -14.43 27.55 -13.02
N LEU A 6 -14.46 26.39 -12.37
CA LEU A 6 -15.67 25.89 -11.71
C LEU A 6 -16.15 26.87 -10.62
N LYS A 7 -15.25 27.32 -9.74
CA LYS A 7 -15.57 28.29 -8.67
C LYS A 7 -16.04 29.64 -9.21
N GLU A 8 -15.45 30.11 -10.31
CA GLU A 8 -15.89 31.33 -11.01
C GLU A 8 -17.32 31.20 -11.55
N ILE A 9 -17.65 30.08 -12.21
CA ILE A 9 -18.99 29.84 -12.76
C ILE A 9 -20.03 29.74 -11.64
N GLU A 10 -19.69 29.11 -10.51
CA GLU A 10 -20.56 29.02 -9.34
C GLU A 10 -20.79 30.36 -8.63
N SER A 11 -19.75 31.19 -8.47
CA SER A 11 -19.90 32.56 -7.97
C SER A 11 -20.80 33.36 -8.91
N MET A 12 -20.56 33.33 -10.23
CA MET A 12 -21.42 34.02 -11.19
C MET A 12 -22.89 33.56 -11.14
N ALA A 13 -23.15 32.29 -10.85
CA ALA A 13 -24.50 31.77 -10.68
C ALA A 13 -25.16 32.29 -9.39
N THR A 14 -24.40 32.34 -8.28
CA THR A 14 -24.87 32.78 -6.96
C THR A 14 -25.08 34.30 -6.91
N ASP A 15 -24.19 35.06 -7.53
CA ASP A 15 -24.18 36.53 -7.51
C ASP A 15 -25.17 37.15 -8.51
N GLY A 16 -26.00 36.33 -9.18
CA GLY A 16 -26.99 36.80 -10.15
C GLY A 16 -26.39 37.22 -11.50
N GLY A 17 -25.12 36.91 -11.76
CA GLY A 17 -24.39 37.28 -12.99
C GLY A 17 -24.96 36.68 -14.28
N TYR A 18 -25.88 35.72 -14.18
CA TYR A 18 -26.62 35.16 -15.32
C TYR A 18 -27.71 36.10 -15.84
N ALA A 19 -28.23 37.01 -15.02
CA ALA A 19 -29.32 37.90 -15.42
C ALA A 19 -28.92 38.90 -16.52
N ALA A 20 -27.64 39.29 -16.56
CA ALA A 20 -27.11 40.23 -17.55
C ALA A 20 -26.70 39.56 -18.88
N ARG A 21 -26.86 38.23 -19.01
CA ARG A 21 -26.39 37.44 -20.16
C ARG A 21 -27.55 36.90 -21.00
N PRO A 22 -27.33 36.68 -22.30
CA PRO A 22 -28.35 36.06 -23.15
C PRO A 22 -28.60 34.61 -22.72
N LYS A 23 -29.86 34.15 -22.79
CA LYS A 23 -30.28 32.80 -22.37
C LYS A 23 -29.44 31.67 -22.98
N LYS A 24 -28.97 31.83 -24.23
CA LYS A 24 -28.11 30.85 -24.90
C LYS A 24 -26.74 30.70 -24.22
N GLU A 25 -26.15 31.81 -23.75
CA GLU A 25 -24.89 31.77 -23.02
C GLU A 25 -25.06 31.18 -21.62
N VAL A 26 -26.15 31.52 -20.93
CA VAL A 26 -26.49 30.95 -19.62
C VAL A 26 -26.58 29.42 -19.72
N ILE A 27 -27.29 28.90 -20.72
CA ILE A 27 -27.40 27.44 -20.96
C ILE A 27 -26.02 26.81 -21.21
N ARG A 28 -25.13 27.49 -21.93
CA ARG A 28 -23.77 26.99 -22.19
C ARG A 28 -22.94 26.95 -20.89
N LEU A 29 -23.03 27.99 -20.06
CA LEU A 29 -22.36 28.06 -18.76
C LEU A 29 -22.89 27.00 -17.80
N GLU A 30 -24.20 26.75 -17.77
CA GLU A 30 -24.78 25.69 -16.93
C GLU A 30 -24.33 24.28 -17.36
N ARG A 31 -24.25 24.03 -18.68
CA ARG A 31 -23.71 22.76 -19.19
C ARG A 31 -22.24 22.59 -18.82
N GLU A 32 -21.44 23.66 -18.96
CA GLU A 32 -20.04 23.68 -18.55
C GLU A 32 -19.91 23.43 -17.04
N ARG A 33 -20.71 24.12 -16.20
CA ARG A 33 -20.76 23.91 -14.75
C ARG A 33 -21.06 22.46 -14.42
N LYS A 34 -22.13 21.89 -14.98
CA LYS A 34 -22.56 20.52 -14.69
C LYS A 34 -21.50 19.49 -15.08
N HIS A 35 -20.82 19.70 -16.21
CA HIS A 35 -19.74 18.81 -16.65
C HIS A 35 -18.49 18.91 -15.77
N LEU A 36 -18.11 20.13 -15.37
CA LEU A 36 -16.99 20.33 -14.45
C LEU A 36 -17.30 19.81 -13.05
N ASP A 37 -18.52 20.01 -12.57
CA ASP A 37 -19.00 19.53 -11.27
C ASP A 37 -18.98 18.01 -11.20
N SER A 38 -19.50 17.30 -12.22
CA SER A 38 -19.47 15.82 -12.23
C SER A 38 -18.07 15.22 -12.17
N ASN A 39 -17.08 15.91 -12.75
CA ASN A 39 -15.71 15.38 -12.86
C ASN A 39 -14.80 15.85 -11.70
N LEU A 40 -15.07 17.04 -11.14
CA LEU A 40 -14.17 17.70 -10.18
C LEU A 40 -14.78 17.86 -8.79
N ALA A 41 -16.03 17.42 -8.54
CA ALA A 41 -16.69 17.54 -7.24
C ALA A 41 -15.82 16.99 -6.09
N GLY A 42 -15.16 15.84 -6.28
CA GLY A 42 -14.34 15.22 -5.24
C GLY A 42 -13.07 16.00 -4.87
N ILE A 43 -12.54 16.82 -5.79
CA ILE A 43 -11.27 17.55 -5.58
C ILE A 43 -11.45 19.07 -5.46
N LYS A 44 -12.69 19.56 -5.50
CA LYS A 44 -13.00 21.00 -5.51
C LYS A 44 -12.59 21.72 -4.22
N ASP A 45 -12.74 21.02 -3.09
CA ASP A 45 -12.51 21.54 -1.75
C ASP A 45 -11.16 21.10 -1.15
N MET A 46 -10.33 20.40 -1.93
CA MET A 46 -8.99 20.01 -1.48
C MET A 46 -8.06 21.23 -1.43
N PRO A 47 -7.34 21.46 -0.31
CA PRO A 47 -6.43 22.60 -0.16
C PRO A 47 -5.10 22.40 -0.90
N GLY A 48 -4.70 21.15 -1.18
CA GLY A 48 -3.41 20.80 -1.76
C GLY A 48 -3.37 19.38 -2.31
N LEU A 49 -2.16 18.85 -2.48
CA LEU A 49 -1.94 17.44 -2.83
C LEU A 49 -2.27 16.56 -1.61
N PRO A 50 -2.77 15.33 -1.83
CA PRO A 50 -3.03 14.41 -0.73
C PRO A 50 -1.73 13.79 -0.20
N ASP A 51 -1.69 13.51 1.10
CA ASP A 51 -0.55 12.85 1.76
C ASP A 51 -0.58 11.32 1.63
N VAL A 52 -1.77 10.75 1.45
CA VAL A 52 -2.00 9.31 1.22
C VAL A 52 -3.15 9.15 0.24
N LEU A 53 -3.09 8.14 -0.62
CA LEU A 53 -4.15 7.83 -1.58
C LEU A 53 -4.71 6.43 -1.33
N PHE A 54 -6.04 6.33 -1.19
CA PHE A 54 -6.75 5.06 -1.08
C PHE A 54 -7.42 4.70 -2.41
N VAL A 55 -7.09 3.54 -2.98
CA VAL A 55 -7.58 3.04 -4.28
C VAL A 55 -8.39 1.77 -4.11
N ILE A 56 -9.48 1.68 -4.85
CA ILE A 56 -10.25 0.44 -5.04
C ILE A 56 -9.96 -0.02 -6.47
N ASP A 57 -9.56 -1.28 -6.63
CA ASP A 57 -9.16 -1.86 -7.91
C ASP A 57 -7.96 -1.12 -8.56
N SER A 58 -6.76 -1.53 -8.14
CA SER A 58 -5.50 -0.95 -8.65
C SER A 58 -5.28 -1.17 -10.15
N ASN A 59 -5.92 -2.17 -10.75
CA ASN A 59 -5.79 -2.48 -12.17
C ASN A 59 -6.66 -1.54 -13.03
N LYS A 60 -7.94 -1.34 -12.65
CA LYS A 60 -8.81 -0.36 -13.33
C LYS A 60 -8.31 1.08 -13.13
N GLU A 61 -7.76 1.39 -11.97
CA GLU A 61 -7.25 2.73 -11.62
C GLU A 61 -5.72 2.88 -11.75
N ALA A 62 -5.11 2.14 -12.67
CA ALA A 62 -3.65 2.14 -12.85
C ALA A 62 -3.04 3.53 -13.14
N ILE A 63 -3.80 4.45 -13.73
CA ILE A 63 -3.34 5.83 -13.97
C ILE A 63 -3.15 6.56 -12.64
N ALA A 64 -4.11 6.44 -11.72
CA ALA A 64 -4.04 7.09 -10.41
C ALA A 64 -2.86 6.55 -9.58
N VAL A 65 -2.65 5.23 -9.58
CA VAL A 65 -1.52 4.58 -8.90
C VAL A 65 -0.18 5.07 -9.46
N LYS A 66 -0.05 5.15 -10.80
CA LYS A 66 1.18 5.64 -11.45
C LYS A 66 1.46 7.11 -11.18
N GLU A 67 0.43 7.95 -11.18
CA GLU A 67 0.56 9.36 -10.86
C GLU A 67 0.95 9.57 -9.39
N ALA A 68 0.32 8.84 -8.46
CA ALA A 68 0.66 8.87 -7.04
C ALA A 68 2.12 8.46 -6.80
N ARG A 69 2.56 7.34 -7.40
CA ARG A 69 3.94 6.86 -7.31
C ARG A 69 4.95 7.86 -7.85
N ARG A 70 4.61 8.54 -8.95
CA ARG A 70 5.47 9.59 -9.53
C ARG A 70 5.57 10.82 -8.64
N LEU A 71 4.52 11.14 -7.90
CA LEU A 71 4.49 12.24 -6.93
C LEU A 71 5.06 11.86 -5.56
N GLY A 72 5.37 10.58 -5.33
CA GLY A 72 5.85 10.07 -4.04
C GLY A 72 4.75 9.97 -2.98
N ILE A 73 3.50 9.88 -3.41
CA ILE A 73 2.35 9.75 -2.50
C ILE A 73 2.14 8.25 -2.23
N PRO A 74 2.18 7.79 -0.97
CA PRO A 74 1.94 6.39 -0.62
C PRO A 74 0.52 5.95 -0.98
N VAL A 75 0.41 4.77 -1.56
CA VAL A 75 -0.85 4.19 -2.04
C VAL A 75 -1.28 3.02 -1.17
N VAL A 76 -2.49 3.10 -0.64
CA VAL A 76 -3.20 2.00 0.03
C VAL A 76 -4.24 1.46 -0.95
N ALA A 77 -4.23 0.17 -1.27
CA ALA A 77 -5.20 -0.37 -2.21
C ALA A 77 -5.71 -1.77 -1.84
N ILE A 78 -6.94 -2.05 -2.27
CA ILE A 78 -7.50 -3.40 -2.24
C ILE A 78 -6.95 -4.16 -3.45
N VAL A 79 -6.40 -5.35 -3.21
CA VAL A 79 -5.83 -6.22 -4.25
C VAL A 79 -6.59 -7.54 -4.27
N ASP A 80 -7.18 -7.84 -5.43
CA ASP A 80 -7.74 -9.16 -5.77
C ASP A 80 -6.79 -9.91 -6.73
N THR A 81 -7.21 -11.08 -7.20
CA THR A 81 -6.48 -12.01 -8.09
C THR A 81 -5.97 -11.41 -9.40
N ASN A 82 -6.50 -10.26 -9.83
CA ASN A 82 -6.19 -9.60 -11.10
C ASN A 82 -5.28 -8.36 -10.95
N CYS A 83 -4.82 -8.05 -9.73
CA CYS A 83 -4.05 -6.88 -9.41
C CYS A 83 -2.59 -7.25 -9.06
N ASP A 84 -1.62 -6.41 -9.44
CA ASP A 84 -0.21 -6.61 -9.06
C ASP A 84 0.09 -5.87 -7.74
N PRO A 85 0.39 -6.59 -6.63
CA PRO A 85 0.65 -5.97 -5.34
C PRO A 85 1.95 -5.15 -5.31
N ASN A 86 2.84 -5.28 -6.29
CA ASN A 86 4.13 -4.55 -6.34
C ASN A 86 3.98 -3.07 -6.73
N GLU A 87 2.80 -2.68 -7.23
CA GLU A 87 2.50 -1.29 -7.58
C GLU A 87 1.94 -0.48 -6.39
N VAL A 88 1.65 -1.14 -5.28
CA VAL A 88 0.95 -0.58 -4.11
C VAL A 88 1.86 -0.68 -2.87
N ASP A 89 1.90 0.37 -2.04
CA ASP A 89 2.73 0.37 -0.83
C ASP A 89 2.08 -0.41 0.32
N TRP A 90 0.76 -0.25 0.49
CA TRP A 90 -0.01 -0.94 1.52
C TRP A 90 -1.15 -1.73 0.90
N VAL A 91 -0.98 -3.06 0.91
CA VAL A 91 -1.90 -3.99 0.25
C VAL A 91 -2.93 -4.51 1.24
N ILE A 92 -4.21 -4.40 0.88
CA ILE A 92 -5.33 -5.02 1.58
C ILE A 92 -5.87 -6.14 0.69
N PRO A 93 -5.63 -7.43 1.00
CA PRO A 93 -6.17 -8.53 0.21
C PRO A 93 -7.69 -8.58 0.36
N GLY A 94 -8.42 -8.60 -0.75
CA GLY A 94 -9.87 -8.61 -0.72
C GLY A 94 -10.51 -8.59 -2.09
N ASN A 95 -11.82 -8.83 -2.12
CA ASN A 95 -12.62 -8.75 -3.34
C ASN A 95 -13.02 -7.29 -3.61
N ASP A 96 -12.63 -6.76 -4.77
CA ASP A 96 -12.88 -5.38 -5.20
C ASP A 96 -14.08 -5.23 -6.15
N ASP A 97 -14.57 -6.30 -6.78
CA ASP A 97 -15.73 -6.27 -7.68
C ASP A 97 -17.08 -6.27 -6.93
N ALA A 98 -17.11 -6.77 -5.69
CA ALA A 98 -18.35 -6.88 -4.93
C ALA A 98 -18.73 -5.57 -4.23
N LEU A 99 -19.89 -4.99 -4.58
CA LEU A 99 -20.43 -3.78 -3.93
C LEU A 99 -20.49 -3.88 -2.39
N ARG A 100 -20.79 -5.06 -1.84
CA ARG A 100 -20.79 -5.28 -0.38
C ARG A 100 -19.39 -5.16 0.23
N ALA A 101 -18.38 -5.70 -0.46
CA ALA A 101 -17.00 -5.64 -0.01
C ALA A 101 -16.46 -4.21 -0.14
N ILE A 102 -16.68 -3.54 -1.27
CA ILE A 102 -16.33 -2.12 -1.46
C ILE A 102 -16.92 -1.27 -0.34
N ARG A 103 -18.22 -1.43 -0.03
CA ARG A 103 -18.88 -0.69 1.05
C ARG A 103 -18.24 -0.96 2.42
N LEU A 104 -17.90 -2.22 2.70
CA LEU A 104 -17.25 -2.60 3.96
C LEU A 104 -15.88 -1.93 4.10
N PHE A 105 -15.03 -2.01 3.07
CA PHE A 105 -13.70 -1.41 3.12
C PHE A 105 -13.76 0.11 3.22
N THR A 106 -14.56 0.74 2.36
CA THR A 106 -14.73 2.21 2.36
C THR A 106 -15.30 2.73 3.68
N SER A 107 -16.29 2.05 4.27
CA SER A 107 -16.85 2.47 5.57
C SER A 107 -15.82 2.32 6.68
N LYS A 108 -15.07 1.21 6.72
CA LYS A 108 -14.06 0.97 7.75
C LYS A 108 -12.89 1.94 7.66
N ILE A 109 -12.45 2.28 6.45
CA ILE A 109 -11.41 3.29 6.25
C ILE A 109 -11.92 4.68 6.61
N ALA A 110 -13.17 5.02 6.28
CA ALA A 110 -13.76 6.28 6.70
C ALA A 110 -13.84 6.40 8.24
N GLU A 111 -14.26 5.33 8.92
CA GLU A 111 -14.26 5.25 10.39
C GLU A 111 -12.84 5.46 10.95
N ALA A 112 -11.84 4.74 10.43
CA ALA A 112 -10.45 4.85 10.85
C ALA A 112 -9.87 6.27 10.67
N VAL A 113 -10.21 6.95 9.56
CA VAL A 113 -9.77 8.34 9.32
C VAL A 113 -10.42 9.32 10.30
N ILE A 114 -11.70 9.10 10.66
CA ILE A 114 -12.40 9.94 11.64
C ILE A 114 -11.81 9.74 13.04
N GLU A 115 -11.58 8.49 13.44
CA GLU A 115 -10.94 8.15 14.72
C GLU A 115 -9.52 8.70 14.81
N GLY A 116 -8.71 8.50 13.77
CA GLY A 116 -7.36 9.05 13.67
C GLY A 116 -7.33 10.57 13.75
N ARG A 117 -8.30 11.24 13.13
CA ARG A 117 -8.44 12.71 13.22
C ARG A 117 -8.78 13.16 14.65
N ALA A 118 -9.66 12.45 15.36
CA ALA A 118 -10.01 12.79 16.73
C ALA A 118 -8.80 12.63 17.67
N LEU A 119 -8.05 11.55 17.53
CA LEU A 119 -6.82 11.31 18.30
C LEU A 119 -5.74 12.36 18.01
N ALA A 120 -5.56 12.74 16.74
CA ALA A 120 -4.60 13.78 16.36
C ALA A 120 -4.97 15.18 16.90
N THR A 121 -6.25 15.44 17.17
CA THR A 121 -6.67 16.70 17.83
C THR A 121 -6.48 16.68 19.35
N GLU A 122 -6.49 15.50 19.98
CA GLU A 122 -6.26 15.35 21.42
C GLU A 122 -4.76 15.23 21.77
N HIS A 123 -3.97 14.67 20.86
CA HIS A 123 -2.52 14.54 20.95
C HIS A 123 -1.87 15.27 19.78
N GLU A 124 -1.34 16.48 20.00
CA GLU A 124 -0.45 17.13 19.03
C GLU A 124 0.68 16.14 18.67
N PHE A 125 0.74 15.78 17.40
CA PHE A 125 1.62 14.77 16.83
C PHE A 125 3.10 15.15 17.05
N SER A 126 3.73 14.68 18.14
CA SER A 126 5.17 14.51 18.16
C SER A 126 5.48 13.20 17.43
N ALA A 127 6.03 13.30 16.21
CA ALA A 127 6.42 12.16 15.37
C ALA A 127 7.43 11.19 16.03
N GLU A 128 7.88 11.49 17.25
CA GLU A 128 8.91 10.77 17.99
C GLU A 128 8.37 9.67 18.91
N LYS A 129 7.06 9.63 19.21
CA LYS A 129 6.53 8.72 20.24
C LYS A 129 6.09 7.34 19.72
N ILE A 130 5.87 7.17 18.42
CA ILE A 130 5.44 5.89 17.84
C ILE A 130 6.63 4.90 17.73
N ILE A 131 7.87 5.40 17.63
CA ILE A 131 9.06 4.54 17.53
C ILE A 131 9.52 4.03 18.91
N SER A 132 9.13 4.68 20.00
CA SER A 132 9.58 4.32 21.35
C SER A 132 8.73 3.25 22.07
N GLU A 133 7.54 2.90 21.57
CA GLU A 133 6.68 1.91 22.22
C GLU A 133 6.77 0.48 21.62
N GLU A 134 7.41 0.29 20.47
CA GLU A 134 7.69 -1.04 19.89
C GLU A 134 9.07 -1.62 20.27
N GLY A 135 9.73 -1.01 21.26
CA GLY A 135 11.05 -1.42 21.77
C GLY A 135 11.00 -2.25 23.05
N SER A 136 10.19 -3.29 23.14
CA SER A 136 10.37 -4.35 24.16
C SER A 136 9.93 -5.70 23.60
N ALA A 137 10.88 -6.40 23.00
CA ALA A 137 10.74 -7.77 22.56
C ALA A 137 10.77 -8.74 23.75
N GLU A 138 9.63 -9.36 24.05
CA GLU A 138 9.40 -10.65 24.75
C GLU A 138 7.88 -10.89 24.54
N GLU A 139 7.33 -11.86 23.82
CA GLU A 139 7.74 -13.16 23.29
C GLU A 139 7.09 -13.35 21.91
N ALA A 140 7.83 -13.92 20.95
CA ALA A 140 7.26 -14.33 19.67
C ALA A 140 6.47 -15.64 19.85
N MET A 141 5.15 -15.54 19.93
CA MET A 141 4.26 -16.65 19.55
C MET A 141 3.74 -16.41 18.12
N PRO A 142 3.86 -17.39 17.20
CA PRO A 142 3.37 -17.23 15.84
C PRO A 142 1.85 -17.11 15.81
N ILE A 143 1.39 -16.07 15.13
CA ILE A 143 0.01 -15.61 14.93
C ILE A 143 -0.92 -16.59 14.20
N ASP A 144 -0.44 -17.76 13.78
CA ASP A 144 -1.21 -18.73 12.99
C ASP A 144 -1.99 -19.76 13.84
N ALA A 145 -1.85 -19.75 15.16
CA ALA A 145 -2.50 -20.74 16.04
C ALA A 145 -3.92 -20.35 16.51
N ALA A 146 -4.42 -19.15 16.19
CA ALA A 146 -5.71 -18.68 16.69
C ALA A 146 -6.94 -19.31 16.00
N TYR A 147 -6.75 -20.13 14.95
CA TYR A 147 -7.84 -20.68 14.12
C TYR A 147 -7.88 -22.22 14.04
N LEU A 148 -7.24 -22.94 14.96
CA LEU A 148 -7.31 -24.40 15.01
C LEU A 148 -8.00 -24.87 16.29
N ASP A 149 -8.92 -25.84 16.12
CA ASP A 149 -9.68 -26.51 17.19
C ASP A 149 -8.73 -26.99 18.31
N GLU A 150 -9.14 -26.82 19.58
CA GLU A 150 -8.32 -27.08 20.79
C GLU A 150 -7.72 -28.49 20.80
N LYS A 151 -8.40 -29.46 20.18
CA LYS A 151 -7.90 -30.84 20.07
C LYS A 151 -6.70 -30.97 19.14
N TYR A 152 -6.65 -30.18 18.06
CA TYR A 152 -5.57 -30.24 17.07
C TYR A 152 -4.32 -29.50 17.56
N ALA A 153 -4.50 -28.42 18.31
CA ALA A 153 -3.39 -27.72 18.97
C ALA A 153 -2.68 -28.60 20.02
N ALA A 154 -3.45 -29.40 20.79
CA ALA A 154 -2.89 -30.34 21.75
C ALA A 154 -2.07 -31.47 21.09
N GLU A 155 -2.46 -31.89 19.88
CA GLU A 155 -1.78 -32.96 19.14
C GLU A 155 -0.42 -32.49 18.59
N ILE A 156 -0.34 -31.25 18.09
CA ILE A 156 0.93 -30.63 17.63
C ILE A 156 1.89 -30.39 18.82
N MET A 157 1.37 -29.98 19.97
CA MET A 157 2.16 -29.83 21.19
C MET A 157 2.67 -31.18 21.71
N ALA A 158 1.87 -32.24 21.62
CA ALA A 158 2.28 -33.59 22.02
C ALA A 158 3.35 -34.16 21.07
N GLU A 159 3.28 -33.88 19.77
CA GLU A 159 4.23 -34.39 18.77
C GLU A 159 5.58 -33.65 18.81
N SER A 160 5.59 -32.36 19.14
CA SER A 160 6.81 -31.55 19.28
C SER A 160 7.62 -31.82 20.56
N LEU A 161 7.03 -32.49 21.56
CA LEU A 161 7.72 -32.88 22.80
C LEU A 161 8.45 -34.24 22.71
N VAL A 162 8.25 -35.01 21.63
CA VAL A 162 8.79 -36.38 21.50
C VAL A 162 10.12 -36.42 20.71
N THR A 163 10.51 -35.35 20.04
CA THR A 163 11.75 -35.30 19.24
C THR A 163 12.79 -34.36 19.84
N ASP A 164 13.38 -34.78 20.96
CA ASP A 164 14.66 -34.25 21.44
C ASP A 164 15.73 -35.34 21.34
N GLU A 165 16.50 -35.33 20.25
CA GLU A 165 17.86 -35.89 20.21
C GLU A 165 18.79 -34.99 19.38
N PRO A 166 20.08 -34.89 19.76
CA PRO A 166 20.86 -33.68 19.60
C PRO A 166 21.63 -33.56 18.28
N ALA A 167 22.07 -32.34 18.04
CA ALA A 167 22.85 -31.85 16.91
C ALA A 167 23.98 -32.77 16.40
N GLY A 168 23.98 -33.00 15.08
CA GLY A 168 25.10 -33.57 14.34
C GLY A 168 25.03 -33.21 12.87
N SER A 169 25.70 -32.14 12.46
CA SER A 169 25.87 -31.78 11.04
C SER A 169 27.09 -32.50 10.45
N PRO A 170 26.98 -33.00 9.21
CA PRO A 170 28.02 -32.67 8.24
C PRO A 170 27.40 -32.15 6.94
N ARG A 171 27.58 -30.85 6.67
CA ARG A 171 27.41 -30.27 5.33
C ARG A 171 28.56 -30.75 4.45
N LYS A 172 28.25 -31.51 3.40
CA LYS A 172 29.14 -31.77 2.25
C LYS A 172 28.84 -30.73 1.18
N GLY A 173 29.68 -29.70 1.08
CA GLY A 173 29.81 -28.84 -0.10
C GLY A 173 31.10 -29.18 -0.88
N PRO A 174 31.17 -28.98 -2.21
CA PRO A 174 32.36 -29.28 -3.00
C PRO A 174 33.32 -28.07 -3.13
N ALA A 175 34.58 -28.38 -3.47
CA ALA A 175 35.73 -27.52 -3.86
C ALA A 175 36.47 -26.81 -2.70
N THR A 176 37.80 -26.78 -2.55
CA THR A 176 38.99 -27.17 -3.35
C THR A 176 40.23 -26.90 -2.49
N GLU A 177 41.19 -27.83 -2.32
CA GLU A 177 42.62 -27.52 -2.04
C GLU A 177 43.47 -28.82 -2.13
N LYS A 178 44.27 -28.99 -3.19
CA LYS A 178 45.75 -28.93 -3.21
C LYS A 178 46.49 -29.77 -2.16
N THR A 179 47.02 -30.89 -2.64
CA THR A 179 48.29 -31.54 -2.25
C THR A 179 48.98 -31.83 -3.60
N GLU A 180 50.28 -31.69 -3.83
CA GLU A 180 51.40 -32.12 -2.99
C GLU A 180 52.73 -31.53 -3.52
N VAL A 181 53.57 -31.12 -2.56
CA VAL A 181 55.04 -31.16 -2.40
C VAL A 181 56.01 -31.23 -3.62
N ALA A 182 57.05 -30.40 -3.46
CA ALA A 182 58.30 -30.22 -4.18
C ALA A 182 59.11 -31.48 -4.60
N ALA A 183 59.80 -31.40 -5.74
CA ALA A 183 61.28 -31.42 -5.87
C ALA A 183 61.74 -31.30 -7.34
N GLU A 184 62.66 -30.38 -7.60
CA GLU A 184 63.56 -30.26 -8.77
C GLU A 184 64.56 -31.45 -8.86
N PRO A 185 65.47 -31.52 -9.87
CA PRO A 185 65.41 -31.06 -11.27
C PRO A 185 65.97 -32.12 -12.26
N ALA A 186 65.70 -31.99 -13.56
CA ALA A 186 66.60 -32.55 -14.59
C ALA A 186 66.48 -31.83 -15.94
N THR A 187 67.65 -31.39 -16.39
CA THR A 187 68.04 -30.79 -17.68
C THR A 187 67.79 -31.68 -18.91
N GLY A 188 67.68 -31.05 -20.08
CA GLY A 188 67.85 -31.67 -21.42
C GLY A 188 66.73 -31.25 -22.36
N GLU A 189 66.99 -30.40 -23.37
CA GLU A 189 67.25 -30.82 -24.77
C GLU A 189 66.04 -31.54 -25.41
N ALA A 190 65.61 -31.35 -26.64
CA ALA A 190 65.89 -30.45 -27.75
C ALA A 190 64.79 -30.77 -28.78
N GLY A 191 64.54 -29.86 -29.72
CA GLY A 191 64.28 -30.29 -31.09
C GLY A 191 62.83 -30.50 -31.54
N VAL A 192 62.50 -29.61 -32.50
CA VAL A 192 61.65 -29.76 -33.69
C VAL A 192 60.15 -29.56 -33.52
#